data_AF-A0A8H6ZYF7-F1
#
_entry.id   AF-A0A8H6ZYF7-F1
#
_cell.length_a   1.000
_cell.length_b   1.000
_cell.length_c   1.000
_cell.angle_alpha   90.00
_cell.angle_beta   90.00
_cell.angle_gamma   90.00
#
_symmetry.space_group_name_H-M   'P 1'
#
loop_
_entity.id
_entity.type
_entity.pdbx_description
1 polymer ?
#
loop_
_entity_poly.entity_id
_entity_poly.type
_entity_poly.pdbx_seq_one_letter_code
_entity_poly.pdbx_strand_id
1 'polypeptide(L)'
;MLIARAIHSRGCLPSATRLLAPRRAASHSAHHAPETSEFTTKEGFGGAFWRNTLILSFLGVACYKYAPEANDNAYLTRWMAFYSVPRDVWLNLNVKHTVLQQESSDQSILFADAQVSKVHRYRSPQLLDQASPFLLPVGMTVDMSDVVAKRD
;
A
#
# COMPACT_ATOMS: atom_id res chain seq x y z
N MET A 1 -52.20 16.11 -14.35
CA MET A 1 -51.03 15.44 -14.95
C MET A 1 -50.06 15.14 -13.82
N LEU A 2 -50.06 13.89 -13.31
CA LEU A 2 -49.28 13.46 -12.14
C LEU A 2 -47.95 12.89 -12.62
N ILE A 3 -46.83 13.51 -12.21
CA ILE A 3 -45.48 13.01 -12.51
C ILE A 3 -45.06 12.10 -11.35
N ALA A 4 -45.04 10.80 -11.61
CA ALA A 4 -44.57 9.78 -10.68
C ALA A 4 -43.04 9.85 -10.54
N ARG A 5 -42.56 10.02 -9.31
CA ARG A 5 -41.14 10.05 -8.95
C ARG A 5 -40.69 8.62 -8.66
N ALA A 6 -39.94 8.02 -9.58
CA ALA A 6 -39.40 6.68 -9.41
C ALA A 6 -38.25 6.67 -8.37
N ILE A 7 -38.45 5.98 -7.26
CA ILE A 7 -37.43 5.70 -6.25
C ILE A 7 -36.56 4.56 -6.80
N HIS A 8 -35.35 4.88 -7.25
CA HIS A 8 -34.34 3.85 -7.57
C HIS A 8 -33.70 3.38 -6.27
N SER A 9 -34.06 2.17 -5.84
CA SER A 9 -33.30 1.42 -4.84
C SER A 9 -31.96 1.01 -5.46
N ARG A 10 -30.87 1.63 -5.00
CA ARG A 10 -29.52 1.14 -5.32
C ARG A 10 -29.26 -0.10 -4.49
N GLY A 11 -29.44 -1.27 -5.09
CA GLY A 11 -28.96 -2.53 -4.53
C GLY A 11 -27.45 -2.44 -4.31
N CYS A 12 -27.03 -2.63 -3.06
CA CYS A 12 -25.63 -2.79 -2.70
C CYS A 12 -25.15 -4.13 -3.29
N LEU A 13 -24.39 -4.07 -4.38
CA LEU A 13 -23.70 -5.24 -4.91
C LEU A 13 -22.51 -5.54 -3.99
N PRO A 14 -22.36 -6.76 -3.46
CA PRO A 14 -21.15 -7.13 -2.74
C PRO A 14 -19.97 -7.06 -3.71
N SER A 15 -19.02 -6.19 -3.41
CA SER A 15 -17.74 -6.12 -4.11
C SER A 15 -16.96 -7.40 -3.78
N ALA A 16 -17.11 -8.42 -4.62
CA ALA A 16 -16.40 -9.67 -4.47
C ALA A 16 -14.93 -9.45 -4.85
N THR A 17 -14.11 -9.08 -3.86
CA THR A 17 -12.65 -9.09 -3.98
C THR A 17 -12.22 -10.55 -4.22
N ARG A 18 -12.08 -10.95 -5.48
CA ARG A 18 -11.41 -12.21 -5.84
C ARG A 18 -9.94 -12.08 -5.47
N LEU A 19 -9.57 -12.57 -4.29
CA LEU A 19 -8.19 -12.86 -3.96
C LEU A 19 -7.70 -13.92 -4.95
N LEU A 20 -6.81 -13.53 -5.86
CA LEU A 20 -6.04 -14.46 -6.68
C LEU A 20 -5.13 -15.26 -5.73
N ALA A 21 -5.58 -16.45 -5.33
CA ALA A 21 -4.74 -17.40 -4.62
C ALA A 21 -3.55 -17.77 -5.53
N PRO A 22 -2.30 -17.69 -5.04
CA PRO A 22 -1.16 -18.17 -5.81
C PRO A 22 -1.33 -19.68 -6.02
N ARG A 23 -1.39 -20.11 -7.29
CA ARG A 23 -1.27 -21.53 -7.66
C ARG A 23 0.12 -22.00 -7.27
N ARG A 24 0.25 -22.62 -6.10
CA ARG A 24 1.41 -23.45 -5.78
C ARG A 24 1.27 -24.75 -6.56
N ALA A 25 2.25 -25.08 -7.38
CA ALA A 25 2.33 -26.39 -8.01
C ALA A 25 2.56 -27.43 -6.91
N ALA A 26 1.49 -28.14 -6.53
CA ALA A 26 1.58 -29.30 -5.65
C ALA A 26 1.98 -30.52 -6.49
N SER A 27 3.28 -30.79 -6.59
CA SER A 27 3.79 -32.03 -7.17
C SER A 27 3.72 -33.14 -6.12
N HIS A 28 2.57 -33.82 -6.03
CA HIS A 28 2.51 -35.11 -5.33
C HIS A 28 2.89 -36.22 -6.31
N SER A 29 4.16 -36.64 -6.28
CA SER A 29 4.60 -37.87 -6.94
C SER A 29 4.51 -39.01 -5.94
N ALA A 30 3.66 -39.99 -6.26
CA ALA A 30 3.47 -41.20 -5.47
C ALA A 30 4.75 -42.06 -5.45
N HIS A 31 4.95 -42.75 -4.33
CA HIS A 31 6.12 -43.55 -3.99
C HIS A 31 6.32 -44.77 -4.90
N HIS A 32 7.45 -44.81 -5.60
CA HIS A 32 8.05 -46.06 -6.11
C HIS A 32 9.56 -46.08 -5.81
N ALA A 33 9.99 -47.22 -5.26
CA ALA A 33 11.32 -47.72 -4.86
C ALA A 33 12.61 -46.90 -5.13
N PRO A 34 13.59 -46.94 -4.20
CA PRO A 34 14.92 -46.37 -4.40
C PRO A 34 15.80 -47.30 -5.26
N GLU A 35 15.72 -47.16 -6.58
CA GLU A 35 16.77 -47.61 -7.50
C GLU A 35 17.70 -46.40 -7.73
N THR A 36 18.91 -46.48 -7.19
CA THR A 36 19.97 -45.48 -7.26
C THR A 36 20.46 -45.30 -8.70
N SER A 37 19.76 -44.47 -9.48
CA SER A 37 20.36 -43.74 -10.59
C SER A 37 20.36 -42.28 -10.21
N GLU A 38 21.41 -41.88 -9.50
CA GLU A 38 21.76 -40.47 -9.31
C GLU A 38 21.89 -39.83 -10.70
N PHE A 39 20.84 -39.17 -11.18
CA PHE A 39 20.97 -38.18 -12.25
C PHE A 39 21.65 -36.94 -11.67
N THR A 40 22.89 -37.11 -11.21
CA THR A 40 23.82 -36.01 -10.97
C THR A 40 24.05 -35.39 -12.35
N THR A 41 23.37 -34.27 -12.62
CA THR A 41 23.81 -33.36 -13.68
C THR A 41 25.25 -33.06 -13.37
N LYS A 42 26.18 -33.51 -14.22
CA LYS A 42 27.61 -33.24 -14.05
C LYS A 42 27.83 -31.74 -14.20
N GLU A 43 27.73 -31.02 -13.09
CA GLU A 43 28.03 -29.60 -13.02
C GLU A 43 29.54 -29.41 -13.19
N GLY A 44 29.96 -29.20 -14.44
CA GLY A 44 31.33 -28.87 -14.79
C GLY A 44 31.44 -27.48 -15.39
N PHE A 45 32.66 -26.98 -15.54
CA PHE A 45 32.97 -25.69 -16.19
C PHE A 45 32.53 -25.60 -17.67
N GLY A 46 32.07 -26.70 -18.27
CA GLY A 46 31.46 -26.74 -19.60
C GLY A 46 29.92 -26.78 -19.60
N GLY A 47 29.28 -26.68 -18.45
CA GLY A 47 27.82 -26.70 -18.31
C GLY A 47 27.14 -25.49 -18.93
N ALA A 48 25.81 -25.56 -19.09
CA ALA A 48 25.01 -24.49 -19.67
C ALA A 48 25.19 -23.15 -18.95
N PHE A 49 25.41 -23.17 -17.64
CA PHE A 49 25.72 -21.98 -16.84
C PHE A 49 26.98 -21.28 -17.33
N TRP A 50 28.12 -21.99 -17.37
CA TRP A 50 29.42 -21.42 -17.75
C TRP A 50 29.50 -21.03 -19.23
N ARG A 51 28.83 -21.78 -20.11
CA ARG A 51 28.70 -21.40 -21.51
C ARG A 51 27.94 -20.08 -21.64
N ASN A 52 26.80 -19.94 -20.97
CA ASN A 52 25.99 -18.73 -21.05
C ASN A 52 26.71 -17.52 -20.42
N THR A 53 27.46 -17.70 -19.31
CA THR A 53 28.24 -16.62 -18.70
C THR A 53 29.41 -16.18 -19.59
N LEU A 54 30.11 -17.12 -20.24
CA LEU A 54 31.15 -16.77 -21.22
C LEU A 54 30.57 -16.03 -22.42
N ILE A 55 29.46 -16.51 -22.99
CA ILE A 55 28.77 -15.82 -24.09
C ILE A 55 28.37 -14.40 -23.68
N LEU A 56 27.76 -14.24 -22.49
CA LEU A 56 27.36 -12.93 -21.98
C LEU A 56 28.57 -12.01 -21.76
N SER A 57 29.67 -12.55 -21.23
CA SER A 57 30.93 -11.82 -21.03
C SER A 57 31.52 -11.33 -22.36
N PHE A 58 31.66 -12.23 -23.33
CA PHE A 58 32.16 -11.87 -24.66
C PHE A 58 31.23 -10.88 -25.37
N LEU A 59 29.92 -11.05 -25.24
CA LEU A 59 28.94 -10.11 -25.77
C LEU A 59 29.08 -8.73 -25.12
N GLY A 60 29.29 -8.66 -23.80
CA GLY A 60 29.56 -7.41 -23.10
C GLY A 60 30.81 -6.69 -23.61
N VAL A 61 31.92 -7.42 -23.81
CA VAL A 61 33.16 -6.86 -24.36
C VAL A 61 32.98 -6.39 -25.81
N ALA A 62 32.29 -7.19 -26.63
CA ALA A 62 31.96 -6.82 -28.01
C ALA A 62 31.10 -5.56 -28.04
N CYS A 63 30.06 -5.48 -27.21
CA CYS A 63 29.24 -4.28 -27.07
C CYS A 63 30.07 -3.07 -26.62
N TYR A 64 31.00 -3.20 -25.68
CA TYR A 64 31.85 -2.08 -25.26
C TYR A 64 32.77 -1.57 -26.38
N LYS A 65 33.37 -2.49 -27.16
CA LYS A 65 34.29 -2.13 -28.25
C LYS A 65 33.60 -1.61 -29.50
N TYR A 66 32.43 -2.12 -29.82
CA TYR A 66 31.68 -1.80 -31.03
C TYR A 66 30.44 -0.94 -30.77
N ALA A 67 30.23 -0.47 -29.54
CA ALA A 67 29.17 0.48 -29.27
C ALA A 67 29.42 1.75 -30.09
N PRO A 68 28.42 2.23 -30.85
CA PRO A 68 28.50 3.53 -31.47
C PRO A 68 28.68 4.60 -30.38
N GLU A 69 29.45 5.65 -30.70
CA GLU A 69 29.57 6.80 -29.82
C GLU A 69 28.19 7.35 -29.44
N ALA A 70 28.08 7.92 -28.24
CA ALA A 70 26.84 8.50 -27.73
C ALA A 70 26.45 9.74 -28.55
N ASN A 71 25.89 9.49 -29.72
CA ASN A 71 25.36 10.48 -30.65
C ASN A 71 23.85 10.24 -30.75
N ASP A 72 23.08 11.32 -30.74
CA ASP A 72 21.62 11.28 -30.86
C ASP A 72 21.15 10.66 -32.19
N ASN A 73 22.04 10.62 -33.19
CA ASN A 73 21.78 10.00 -34.49
C ASN A 73 22.13 8.51 -34.55
N ALA A 74 22.71 7.93 -33.50
CA ALA A 74 22.98 6.50 -33.46
C ALA A 74 21.64 5.74 -33.48
N TYR A 75 21.54 4.73 -34.36
CA TYR A 75 20.31 3.96 -34.55
C TYR A 75 19.75 3.42 -33.23
N LEU A 76 20.62 2.90 -32.37
CA LEU A 76 20.26 2.34 -31.08
C LEU A 76 19.72 3.41 -30.13
N THR A 77 20.38 4.57 -30.01
CA THR A 77 19.92 5.70 -29.20
C THR A 77 18.56 6.21 -29.65
N ARG A 78 18.35 6.37 -30.97
CA ARG A 78 17.06 6.76 -31.54
C ARG A 78 15.96 5.74 -31.26
N TRP A 79 16.27 4.45 -31.38
CA TRP A 79 15.33 3.37 -31.09
C TRP A 79 14.95 3.35 -29.61
N MET A 80 15.91 3.49 -28.71
CA MET A 80 15.65 3.61 -27.27
C MET A 80 14.84 4.87 -26.95
N ALA A 81 15.16 6.01 -27.57
CA ALA A 81 14.44 7.26 -27.40
C ALA A 81 12.96 7.15 -27.81
N PHE A 82 12.67 6.42 -28.90
CA PHE A 82 11.30 6.20 -29.38
C PHE A 82 10.40 5.49 -28.36
N TYR A 83 10.95 4.57 -27.58
CA TYR A 83 10.20 3.85 -26.53
C TYR A 83 10.37 4.44 -25.13
N SER A 84 11.31 5.38 -24.95
CA SER A 84 11.51 6.05 -23.67
C SER A 84 10.39 7.05 -23.41
N VAL A 85 9.84 7.01 -22.20
CA VAL A 85 8.86 8.01 -21.75
C VAL A 85 9.59 9.32 -21.44
N PRO A 86 9.11 10.49 -21.92
CA PRO A 86 9.75 11.77 -21.65
C PRO A 86 9.74 12.11 -20.15
N ARG A 87 10.76 12.84 -19.70
CA ARG A 87 10.97 13.21 -18.30
C ARG A 87 9.74 13.91 -17.68
N ASP A 88 9.07 14.75 -18.46
CA ASP A 88 7.94 15.56 -17.98
C ASP A 88 6.76 14.70 -17.54
N VAL A 89 6.55 13.54 -18.18
CA VAL A 89 5.49 12.60 -17.76
C VAL A 89 5.78 12.05 -16.37
N TRP A 90 7.02 11.67 -16.09
CA TRP A 90 7.41 11.20 -14.76
C TRP A 90 7.31 12.29 -13.70
N LEU A 91 7.71 13.52 -14.03
CA LEU A 91 7.55 14.66 -13.14
C LEU A 91 6.07 14.90 -12.80
N ASN A 92 5.19 14.90 -13.81
CA ASN A 92 3.75 15.09 -13.62
C ASN A 92 3.12 13.97 -12.77
N LEU A 93 3.55 12.72 -12.96
CA LEU A 93 3.10 11.60 -12.13
C LEU A 93 3.56 11.75 -10.67
N ASN A 94 4.82 12.14 -10.45
CA ASN A 94 5.35 12.36 -9.12
C ASN A 94 4.60 13.50 -8.42
N VAL A 95 4.38 14.63 -9.11
CA VAL A 95 3.61 15.76 -8.59
C VAL A 95 2.17 15.33 -8.22
N LYS A 96 1.51 14.57 -9.09
CA LYS A 96 0.17 14.04 -8.81
C LYS A 96 0.17 13.17 -7.56
N HIS A 97 1.15 12.26 -7.42
CA HIS A 97 1.25 11.39 -6.25
C HIS A 97 1.56 12.17 -4.97
N THR A 98 2.39 13.21 -5.03
CA THR A 98 2.67 14.05 -3.85
C THR A 98 1.42 14.77 -3.36
N VAL A 99 0.59 15.28 -4.27
CA VAL A 99 -0.68 15.94 -3.91
C VAL A 99 -1.65 14.94 -3.30
N LEU A 100 -1.84 13.77 -3.93
CA LEU A 100 -2.72 12.72 -3.39
C LEU A 100 -2.26 12.23 -2.01
N GLN A 101 -0.95 12.11 -1.80
CA GLN A 101 -0.39 11.69 -0.52
C GLN A 101 -0.62 12.75 0.56
N GLN A 102 -0.50 14.03 0.21
CA GLN A 102 -0.80 15.13 1.12
C GLN A 102 -2.28 15.10 1.52
N GLU A 103 -3.20 15.00 0.55
CA GLU A 103 -4.64 14.91 0.82
C GLU A 103 -4.99 13.71 1.71
N SER A 104 -4.40 12.55 1.44
CA SER A 104 -4.59 11.35 2.27
C SER A 104 -4.02 11.52 3.68
N SER A 105 -2.90 12.21 3.82
CA SER A 105 -2.29 12.52 5.12
C SER A 105 -3.20 13.44 5.93
N ASP A 106 -3.68 14.52 5.32
CA ASP A 106 -4.56 15.50 5.98
C ASP A 106 -5.86 14.83 6.46
N GLN A 107 -6.47 13.99 5.63
CA GLN A 107 -7.64 13.19 6.03
C GLN A 107 -7.32 12.28 7.23
N SER A 108 -6.17 11.61 7.21
CA SER A 108 -5.79 10.74 8.33
C SER A 108 -5.60 11.51 9.64
N ILE A 109 -5.03 12.72 9.58
CA ILE A 109 -4.88 13.60 10.74
C ILE A 109 -6.25 14.04 11.28
N LEU A 110 -7.16 14.44 10.39
CA LEU A 110 -8.51 14.86 10.78
C LEU A 110 -9.28 13.77 11.51
N PHE A 111 -9.17 12.51 11.07
CA PHE A 111 -9.83 11.40 11.74
C PHE A 111 -9.09 10.93 12.99
N ALA A 112 -7.76 11.06 13.04
CA ALA A 112 -6.97 10.71 14.22
C ALA A 112 -7.18 11.70 15.38
N ASP A 113 -7.32 12.99 15.07
CA ASP A 113 -7.56 14.04 16.07
C ASP A 113 -9.03 14.14 16.50
N ALA A 114 -9.95 13.54 15.74
CA ALA A 114 -11.37 13.52 16.08
C ALA A 114 -11.62 12.76 17.40
N GLN A 115 -11.73 13.50 18.50
CA GLN A 115 -12.14 12.97 19.80
C GLN A 115 -13.65 13.03 19.96
N VAL A 116 -14.25 11.97 20.49
CA VAL A 116 -15.64 12.00 20.94
C VAL A 116 -15.73 12.97 22.12
N SER A 117 -16.79 13.81 22.16
CA SER A 117 -17.06 14.65 23.32
C SER A 117 -17.02 13.80 24.60
N LYS A 118 -16.18 14.18 25.58
CA LYS A 118 -16.01 13.45 26.83
C LYS A 118 -17.26 13.59 27.70
N VAL A 119 -18.25 12.73 27.47
CA VAL A 119 -19.51 12.71 28.21
C VAL A 119 -19.50 11.52 29.17
N HIS A 120 -19.68 11.79 30.46
CA HIS A 120 -19.93 10.76 31.45
C HIS A 120 -21.43 10.61 31.70
N ARG A 121 -21.94 9.38 31.64
CA ARG A 121 -23.36 9.10 31.91
C ARG A 121 -23.59 9.00 33.41
N TYR A 122 -24.35 9.95 33.96
CA TYR A 122 -24.81 9.90 35.33
C TYR A 122 -26.30 9.53 35.38
N ARG A 123 -26.68 8.74 36.38
CA ARG A 123 -28.09 8.49 36.71
C ARG A 123 -28.77 9.77 37.22
N SER A 124 -28.03 10.59 37.97
CA SER A 124 -28.51 11.83 38.57
C SER A 124 -27.48 12.95 38.36
N PRO A 125 -27.69 13.87 37.40
CA PRO A 125 -26.73 14.95 37.12
C PRO A 125 -26.68 16.02 38.22
N GLN A 126 -27.71 16.11 39.06
CA GLN A 126 -27.80 17.06 40.19
C GLN A 126 -26.70 16.90 41.23
N LEU A 127 -26.03 15.73 41.28
CA LEU A 127 -24.94 15.49 42.23
C LEU A 127 -23.71 16.39 41.98
N LEU A 128 -23.56 16.92 40.76
CA LEU A 128 -22.47 17.82 40.40
C LEU A 128 -22.55 19.16 41.15
N ASP A 129 -23.77 19.61 41.46
CA ASP A 129 -24.01 20.90 42.13
C ASP A 129 -24.05 20.78 43.67
N GLN A 130 -24.05 19.56 44.22
CA GLN A 130 -24.26 19.30 45.65
C GLN A 130 -22.95 19.16 46.46
N ALA A 131 -21.79 19.46 45.87
CA ALA A 131 -20.51 19.33 46.55
C ALA A 131 -20.30 20.45 47.60
N SER A 132 -19.98 20.06 48.84
CA SER A 132 -19.56 21.00 49.89
C SER A 132 -18.11 21.43 49.67
N PRO A 133 -17.79 22.74 49.76
CA PRO A 133 -16.42 23.23 49.68
C PRO A 133 -15.61 22.99 50.96
N PHE A 134 -16.25 22.59 52.06
CA PHE A 134 -15.62 22.42 53.37
C PHE A 134 -15.39 20.93 53.69
N LEU A 135 -14.32 20.64 54.45
CA LEU A 135 -13.91 19.29 54.92
C LEU A 135 -13.40 18.32 53.84
N LEU A 136 -12.83 18.85 52.75
CA LEU A 136 -12.13 18.04 51.76
C LEU A 136 -10.63 18.00 52.06
N PRO A 137 -9.97 16.84 52.02
CA PRO A 137 -8.52 16.77 52.13
C PRO A 137 -7.87 17.41 50.89
N VAL A 138 -6.64 17.89 51.06
CA VAL A 138 -5.90 18.60 50.01
C VAL A 138 -5.74 17.69 48.78
N GLY A 139 -6.07 18.22 47.59
CA GLY A 139 -5.94 17.51 46.32
C GLY A 139 -7.16 16.70 45.86
N MET A 140 -8.24 16.64 46.65
CA MET A 140 -9.49 15.97 46.24
C MET A 140 -10.46 16.86 45.46
N THR A 141 -10.19 18.17 45.38
CA THR A 141 -11.01 19.11 44.61
C THR A 141 -10.54 19.17 43.17
N VAL A 142 -11.47 19.01 42.24
CA VAL A 142 -11.26 19.22 40.80
C VAL A 142 -12.07 20.43 40.38
N ASP A 143 -11.54 21.24 39.47
CA ASP A 143 -12.31 22.33 38.87
C ASP A 143 -13.44 21.75 38.01
N MET A 144 -14.68 22.00 38.42
CA MET A 144 -15.91 21.53 37.76
C MET A 144 -16.63 22.66 37.00
N SER A 145 -16.01 23.84 36.87
CA SER A 145 -16.67 25.03 36.27
C SER A 145 -17.10 24.84 34.81
N ASP A 146 -16.41 23.99 34.05
CA ASP A 146 -16.70 23.68 32.64
C ASP A 146 -17.64 22.46 32.45
N VAL A 147 -18.09 21.84 33.54
CA VAL A 147 -18.93 20.64 33.48
C VAL A 147 -20.41 21.04 33.44
N VAL A 148 -21.08 20.77 32.32
CA VAL A 148 -22.50 21.09 32.13
C VAL A 148 -23.33 19.83 31.89
N ALA A 149 -24.47 19.72 32.57
CA ALA A 149 -25.44 18.66 32.30
C ALA A 149 -26.01 18.82 30.88
N LYS A 150 -25.92 17.74 30.09
CA LYS A 150 -26.52 17.70 28.76
C LYS A 150 -28.05 17.86 28.87
N ARG A 151 -28.60 18.92 28.29
CA ARG A 151 -30.04 19.11 28.11
C ARG A 151 -30.46 18.45 26.79
N ASP A 152 -31.66 17.88 26.75
CA ASP A 152 -32.25 17.31 25.52
C ASP A 152 -32.54 18.40 24.48
#